data_AF-A0A9W4WRZ3-F1
#
_entry.id   AF-A0A9W4WRZ3-F1
#
_cell.length_a   1.000
_cell.length_b   1.000
_cell.length_c   1.000
_cell.angle_alpha   90.00
_cell.angle_beta   90.00
_cell.angle_gamma   90.00
#
_symmetry.space_group_name_H-M   'P 1'
#
loop_
_entity.id
_entity.type
_entity.pdbx_description
1 polymer ?
#
loop_
_entity_poly.entity_id
_entity_poly.type
_entity_poly.pdbx_seq_one_letter_code
_entity_poly.pdbx_strand_id
1 'polypeptide(L)'
;MDFHDPMNLSKSSIVDCSLKQNDNILDDNFQLNGDDNLFQVKLNCQINDKEICAKVENSFKLAGDIITYALVLHTPIIVDAVFGQMDPKVLGGATASRFISITDDDDKERFYPQALVKQLQFPTQTSGYADSDIKAQFNSLQNWYFPDDEGSIKEGQHELLYTVLHELIHGLGFISSWKNHIDLQLQTPTRGLTPFVVTGSYVVPPALPDGSFEFTGFYETIFDKFVVMNNNGDRNELSTLTDELNQFSGRNKQFTQLSSFYNELQNSPQFDAAKKVLSSSTIKNSLIFLPKGSTNIQVDGLILETSLNTYVAGTSIVHADLATYSNDSDFLMIYTGFVGISMNEIIRKSGNRTGSAIGPKLLGVLNSIGYTIANNPIKPKSSTVSISISNKPELDFFELLFISFSFVLPGSIGEYTVGSKLFPIIVTLGLYGFVYSAVEYLQRK
;
A
#
# COMPACT_ATOMS: atom_id res chain seq x y z
N MET A 1 7.62 4.14 -7.85
CA MET A 1 8.40 3.84 -6.64
C MET A 1 7.94 4.80 -5.58
N ASP A 2 7.37 4.29 -4.51
CA ASP A 2 7.18 5.08 -3.32
C ASP A 2 8.56 5.27 -2.66
N PHE A 3 9.11 6.47 -2.85
CA PHE A 3 10.32 6.93 -2.17
C PHE A 3 9.95 7.87 -1.01
N HIS A 4 8.66 8.09 -0.76
CA HIS A 4 8.23 8.87 0.39
C HIS A 4 8.34 7.98 1.62
N ASP A 5 8.92 8.49 2.70
CA ASP A 5 8.74 7.85 4.01
C ASP A 5 7.27 8.08 4.42
N PRO A 6 6.38 7.07 4.46
CA PRO A 6 5.01 7.23 4.97
C PRO A 6 5.00 7.65 6.45
N MET A 7 6.17 7.55 7.10
CA MET A 7 6.43 8.06 8.45
C MET A 7 7.15 9.41 8.47
N ASN A 8 7.05 10.23 7.43
CA ASN A 8 7.50 11.60 7.53
C ASN A 8 6.58 12.37 8.49
N LEU A 9 6.88 12.24 9.79
CA LEU A 9 6.10 12.84 10.87
C LEU A 9 6.18 14.37 10.86
N SER A 10 6.96 15.03 9.99
CA SER A 10 6.81 16.48 9.77
C SER A 10 5.40 16.86 9.32
N LYS A 11 4.64 15.89 8.79
CA LYS A 11 3.24 16.02 8.42
C LYS A 11 2.27 15.54 9.52
N SER A 12 2.75 14.83 10.55
CA SER A 12 1.95 14.25 11.65
C SER A 12 2.24 14.92 12.99
N SER A 13 1.38 14.71 13.97
CA SER A 13 1.66 15.12 15.36
C SER A 13 1.36 13.98 16.32
N ILE A 14 2.08 13.91 17.44
CA ILE A 14 1.84 12.89 18.46
C ILE A 14 1.14 13.55 19.64
N VAL A 15 0.11 12.89 20.15
CA VAL A 15 -0.66 13.38 21.29
C VAL A 15 -0.65 12.33 22.39
N ASP A 16 -0.20 12.78 23.57
CA ASP A 16 -0.36 12.02 24.80
C ASP A 16 -1.85 12.02 25.20
N CYS A 17 -2.44 10.84 25.29
CA CYS A 17 -3.81 10.68 25.72
C CYS A 17 -3.83 10.13 27.14
N SER A 18 -3.94 11.02 28.12
CA SER A 18 -4.33 10.61 29.47
C SER A 18 -5.81 10.20 29.44
N LEU A 19 -6.10 8.89 29.39
CA LEU A 19 -7.44 8.38 29.62
C LEU A 19 -7.88 8.81 31.03
N LYS A 20 -8.77 9.80 31.13
CA LYS A 20 -9.34 10.18 32.42
C LYS A 20 -10.31 9.08 32.84
N GLN A 21 -10.00 8.39 33.94
CA GLN A 21 -10.97 7.51 34.59
C GLN A 21 -12.22 8.33 34.94
N ASN A 22 -13.31 8.10 34.21
CA ASN A 22 -14.65 8.42 34.66
C ASN A 22 -15.48 7.17 34.47
N ASP A 23 -15.97 6.65 35.59
CA ASP A 23 -16.85 5.50 35.65
C ASP A 23 -18.20 5.79 34.97
N ASN A 24 -18.68 4.78 34.25
CA ASN A 24 -20.07 4.55 33.84
C ASN A 24 -20.71 5.56 32.88
N ILE A 25 -20.62 5.33 31.55
CA ILE A 25 -21.77 5.37 30.63
C ILE A 25 -21.50 4.37 29.48
N LEU A 26 -22.05 3.16 29.57
CA LEU A 26 -22.27 2.31 28.40
C LEU A 26 -23.64 2.70 27.84
N ASP A 27 -23.67 3.48 26.77
CA ASP A 27 -24.89 3.72 26.00
C ASP A 27 -24.82 2.87 24.73
N ASP A 28 -25.47 1.70 24.81
CA ASP A 28 -25.40 0.58 23.88
C ASP A 28 -26.37 0.75 22.69
N ASN A 29 -26.50 1.96 22.14
CA ASN A 29 -27.43 2.28 21.06
C ASN A 29 -26.82 3.25 20.04
N PHE A 30 -25.77 2.82 19.35
CA PHE A 30 -25.36 3.47 18.10
C PHE A 30 -26.02 2.76 16.90
N GLN A 31 -27.20 3.26 16.50
CA GLN A 31 -27.80 2.89 15.23
C GLN A 31 -27.25 3.81 14.13
N LEU A 32 -26.49 3.24 13.19
CA LEU A 32 -26.08 3.92 11.97
C LEU A 32 -27.32 4.17 11.09
N ASN A 33 -27.58 5.44 10.75
CA ASN A 33 -28.51 5.78 9.68
C ASN A 33 -27.84 5.49 8.33
N GLY A 34 -28.57 4.86 7.40
CA GLY A 34 -28.05 4.30 6.16
C GLY A 34 -27.51 5.27 5.09
N ASP A 35 -27.24 6.53 5.44
CA ASP A 35 -26.79 7.60 4.52
C ASP A 35 -25.53 8.37 5.01
N ASP A 36 -24.90 7.97 6.13
CA ASP A 36 -23.72 8.68 6.62
C ASP A 36 -22.48 8.31 5.79
N ASN A 37 -21.88 9.29 5.11
CA ASN A 37 -20.63 9.10 4.38
C ASN A 37 -19.48 8.81 5.37
N LEU A 38 -19.16 7.52 5.55
CA LEU A 38 -18.13 7.01 6.48
C LEU A 38 -16.69 7.22 5.98
N PHE A 39 -16.51 7.74 4.76
CA PHE A 39 -15.20 8.09 4.23
C PHE A 39 -15.24 9.45 3.53
N GLN A 40 -14.62 10.45 4.15
CA GLN A 40 -14.71 11.84 3.71
C GLN A 40 -13.35 12.35 3.27
N VAL A 41 -13.29 13.03 2.13
CA VAL A 41 -12.05 13.60 1.61
C VAL A 41 -12.18 15.10 1.42
N LYS A 42 -11.27 15.84 2.04
CA LYS A 42 -11.04 17.27 1.85
C LYS A 42 -9.90 17.41 0.84
N LEU A 43 -10.22 17.49 -0.45
CA LEU A 43 -9.22 17.60 -1.51
C LEU A 43 -8.88 19.08 -1.79
N ASN A 44 -7.62 19.43 -1.61
CA ASN A 44 -7.02 20.66 -2.12
C ASN A 44 -6.26 20.36 -3.43
N CYS A 45 -6.92 20.62 -4.56
CA CYS A 45 -6.30 20.48 -5.87
C CYS A 45 -5.58 21.78 -6.25
N GLN A 46 -4.25 21.72 -6.40
CA GLN A 46 -3.38 22.89 -6.61
C GLN A 46 -3.07 23.15 -8.10
N ILE A 47 -3.73 22.44 -9.02
CA ILE A 47 -3.63 22.67 -10.46
C ILE A 47 -4.92 23.29 -11.00
N ASN A 48 -4.83 23.98 -12.12
CA ASN A 48 -5.98 24.67 -12.74
C ASN A 48 -6.87 23.77 -13.61
N ASP A 49 -6.47 22.51 -13.81
CA ASP A 49 -7.22 21.55 -14.62
C ASP A 49 -8.35 20.91 -13.81
N LYS A 50 -9.58 21.40 -14.04
CA LYS A 50 -10.77 20.94 -13.32
C LYS A 50 -11.15 19.49 -13.65
N GLU A 51 -10.86 19.02 -14.85
CA GLU A 51 -11.18 17.65 -15.25
C GLU A 51 -10.27 16.67 -14.50
N ILE A 52 -8.97 16.94 -14.49
CA ILE A 52 -8.01 16.15 -13.72
C ILE A 52 -8.37 16.19 -12.22
N CYS A 53 -8.67 17.36 -11.65
CA CYS A 53 -9.08 17.45 -10.25
C CYS A 53 -10.32 16.60 -9.92
N ALA A 54 -11.30 16.55 -10.83
CA ALA A 54 -12.49 15.72 -10.64
C ALA A 54 -12.15 14.21 -10.68
N LYS A 55 -11.25 13.79 -11.57
CA LYS A 55 -10.76 12.40 -11.63
C LYS A 55 -9.95 12.01 -10.40
N VAL A 56 -9.17 12.93 -9.83
CA VAL A 56 -8.47 12.75 -8.56
C VAL A 56 -9.50 12.56 -7.43
N GLU A 57 -10.48 13.43 -7.32
CA GLU A 57 -11.55 13.32 -6.31
C GLU A 57 -12.33 12.01 -6.44
N ASN A 58 -12.63 11.58 -7.67
CA ASN A 58 -13.27 10.30 -7.94
C ASN A 58 -12.39 9.11 -7.50
N SER A 59 -11.08 9.17 -7.74
CA SER A 59 -10.13 8.14 -7.29
C SER A 59 -10.13 7.99 -5.76
N PHE A 60 -10.24 9.10 -5.02
CA PHE A 60 -10.39 9.09 -3.57
C PHE A 60 -11.72 8.49 -3.11
N LYS A 61 -12.84 8.81 -3.80
CA LYS A 61 -14.16 8.24 -3.49
C LYS A 61 -14.15 6.72 -3.67
N LEU A 62 -13.61 6.25 -4.80
CA LEU A 62 -13.46 4.81 -5.07
C LEU A 62 -12.58 4.11 -4.03
N ALA A 63 -11.48 4.74 -3.60
CA ALA A 63 -10.65 4.18 -2.53
C ALA A 63 -11.42 4.11 -1.20
N GLY A 64 -12.22 5.13 -0.87
CA GLY A 64 -13.12 5.13 0.27
C GLY A 64 -14.17 4.01 0.21
N ASP A 65 -14.78 3.78 -0.95
CA ASP A 65 -15.72 2.67 -1.17
C ASP A 65 -15.03 1.31 -0.94
N ILE A 66 -13.80 1.13 -1.43
CA ILE A 66 -13.04 -0.11 -1.20
C ILE A 66 -12.74 -0.32 0.29
N ILE A 67 -12.35 0.73 1.01
CA ILE A 67 -12.04 0.66 2.45
C ILE A 67 -13.30 0.38 3.28
N THR A 68 -14.39 1.11 3.04
CA THR A 68 -15.67 0.94 3.76
C THR A 68 -16.37 -0.37 3.43
N TYR A 69 -16.07 -0.95 2.27
CA TYR A 69 -16.49 -2.30 1.94
C TYR A 69 -15.68 -3.38 2.68
N ALA A 70 -14.40 -3.12 2.96
CA ALA A 70 -13.53 -4.05 3.67
C ALA A 70 -13.67 -3.97 5.20
N LEU A 71 -13.96 -2.79 5.75
CA LEU A 71 -13.93 -2.50 7.19
C LEU A 71 -15.29 -2.05 7.69
N VAL A 72 -15.64 -2.45 8.92
CA VAL A 72 -16.75 -1.84 9.66
C VAL A 72 -16.23 -0.56 10.33
N LEU A 73 -16.75 0.58 9.91
CA LEU A 73 -16.42 1.88 10.49
C LEU A 73 -17.57 2.35 11.38
N HIS A 74 -17.22 2.72 12.62
CA HIS A 74 -18.15 3.28 13.58
C HIS A 74 -18.18 4.82 13.53
N THR A 75 -17.13 5.43 13.01
CA THR A 75 -17.03 6.87 12.81
C THR A 75 -16.39 7.18 11.45
N PRO A 76 -16.73 8.31 10.81
CA PRO A 76 -16.14 8.66 9.53
C PRO A 76 -14.62 8.81 9.61
N ILE A 77 -13.92 8.28 8.62
CA ILE A 77 -12.50 8.56 8.38
C ILE A 77 -12.41 9.81 7.49
N ILE A 78 -11.70 10.83 7.98
CA ILE A 78 -11.55 12.11 7.32
C ILE A 78 -10.13 12.23 6.77
N VAL A 79 -10.00 12.34 5.45
CA VAL A 79 -8.72 12.52 4.76
C VAL A 79 -8.55 13.98 4.35
N ASP A 80 -7.43 14.59 4.71
CA ASP A 80 -6.98 15.88 4.19
C ASP A 80 -5.93 15.64 3.11
N ALA A 81 -6.30 15.88 1.85
CA ALA A 81 -5.52 15.49 0.69
C ALA A 81 -5.10 16.70 -0.15
N VAL A 82 -3.84 16.70 -0.60
CA VAL A 82 -3.31 17.70 -1.53
C VAL A 82 -2.90 17.03 -2.84
N PHE A 83 -3.39 17.53 -3.97
CA PHE A 83 -2.90 17.16 -5.30
C PHE A 83 -2.13 18.33 -5.90
N GLY A 84 -0.81 18.23 -5.96
CA GLY A 84 0.05 19.36 -6.33
C GLY A 84 1.48 18.92 -6.63
N GLN A 85 2.33 19.88 -6.98
CA GLN A 85 3.70 19.57 -7.38
C GLN A 85 4.52 19.01 -6.21
N MET A 86 5.24 17.92 -6.45
CA MET A 86 6.19 17.30 -5.52
C MET A 86 7.48 16.95 -6.26
N ASP A 87 8.46 16.38 -5.56
CA ASP A 87 9.63 15.79 -6.20
C ASP A 87 9.19 14.79 -7.30
N PRO A 88 9.70 14.90 -8.54
CA PRO A 88 9.29 14.04 -9.66
C PRO A 88 9.53 12.53 -9.46
N LYS A 89 10.33 12.13 -8.47
CA LYS A 89 10.53 10.71 -8.13
C LYS A 89 9.46 10.16 -7.19
N VAL A 90 8.65 11.03 -6.59
CA VAL A 90 7.62 10.68 -5.62
C VAL A 90 6.24 10.70 -6.29
N LEU A 91 5.51 9.59 -6.15
CA LEU A 91 4.14 9.44 -6.65
C LEU A 91 3.13 10.10 -5.70
N GLY A 92 3.25 9.79 -4.42
CA GLY A 92 2.41 10.31 -3.36
C GLY A 92 2.99 9.94 -2.00
N GLY A 93 2.19 10.15 -0.96
CA GLY A 93 2.53 9.79 0.41
C GLY A 93 1.35 10.11 1.31
N ALA A 94 0.99 9.19 2.22
CA ALA A 94 0.07 9.50 3.30
C ALA A 94 0.53 8.99 4.66
N THR A 95 -0.01 9.62 5.70
CA THR A 95 0.31 9.31 7.09
C THR A 95 -0.86 9.68 7.99
N ALA A 96 -0.90 9.12 9.19
CA ALA A 96 -1.89 9.52 10.18
C ALA A 96 -1.68 10.99 10.56
N SER A 97 -2.76 11.78 10.61
CA SER A 97 -2.69 13.18 11.09
C SER A 97 -2.18 13.24 12.52
N ARG A 98 -2.58 12.25 13.33
CA ARG A 98 -2.09 12.05 14.68
C ARG A 98 -1.80 10.59 15.00
N PHE A 99 -0.76 10.37 15.80
CA PHE A 99 -0.61 9.16 16.58
C PHE A 99 -0.97 9.44 18.04
N ILE A 100 -1.63 8.48 18.65
CA ILE A 100 -2.12 8.55 20.02
C ILE A 100 -1.44 7.44 20.80
N SER A 101 -0.83 7.78 21.94
CA SER A 101 -0.28 6.79 22.87
C SER A 101 -1.41 6.09 23.60
N ILE A 102 -1.39 4.77 23.61
CA ILE A 102 -2.33 3.93 24.34
C ILE A 102 -1.55 2.83 25.04
N THR A 103 -1.83 2.61 26.32
CA THR A 103 -1.41 1.41 27.05
C THR A 103 -2.18 0.21 26.52
N ASP A 104 -1.46 -0.74 25.93
CA ASP A 104 -2.05 -1.94 25.33
C ASP A 104 -2.24 -3.07 26.38
N ASP A 105 -2.80 -4.21 25.96
CA ASP A 105 -3.13 -5.36 26.81
C ASP A 105 -1.93 -6.05 27.49
N ASP A 106 -0.70 -5.73 27.09
CA ASP A 106 0.57 -6.20 27.65
C ASP A 106 1.29 -5.12 28.48
N ASP A 107 0.56 -4.10 28.94
CA ASP A 107 1.04 -2.96 29.74
C ASP A 107 2.11 -2.09 29.05
N LYS A 108 2.22 -2.17 27.72
CA LYS A 108 3.14 -1.35 26.93
C LYS A 108 2.44 -0.17 26.28
N GLU A 109 3.09 0.99 26.33
CA GLU A 109 2.66 2.16 25.58
C GLU A 109 2.99 1.99 24.09
N ARG A 110 1.99 2.14 23.23
CA ARG A 110 2.15 2.08 21.77
C ARG A 110 1.42 3.22 21.08
N PHE A 111 1.92 3.58 19.91
CA PHE A 111 1.29 4.57 19.05
C PHE A 111 0.27 3.93 18.11
N TYR A 112 -0.96 4.45 18.19
CA TYR A 112 -2.08 4.11 17.32
C TYR A 112 -2.42 5.29 16.41
N PRO A 113 -2.64 5.08 15.11
CA PRO A 113 -3.10 6.16 14.23
C PRO A 113 -4.52 6.60 14.63
N GLN A 114 -4.79 7.91 14.58
CA GLN A 114 -6.08 8.48 14.97
C GLN A 114 -7.27 7.82 14.26
N ALA A 115 -7.12 7.49 12.98
CA ALA A 115 -8.15 6.79 12.20
C ALA A 115 -8.61 5.50 12.88
N LEU A 116 -7.68 4.74 13.45
CA LEU A 116 -7.93 3.49 14.17
C LEU A 116 -8.53 3.74 15.56
N VAL A 117 -7.95 4.67 16.33
CA VAL A 117 -8.41 4.96 17.71
C VAL A 117 -9.89 5.33 17.75
N LYS A 118 -10.35 6.10 16.76
CA LYS A 118 -11.78 6.44 16.63
C LYS A 118 -12.70 5.24 16.37
N GLN A 119 -12.19 4.15 15.79
CA GLN A 119 -12.97 2.93 15.57
C GLN A 119 -13.00 2.02 16.81
N LEU A 120 -12.07 2.18 17.75
CA LEU A 120 -12.03 1.39 18.99
C LEU A 120 -13.08 1.84 20.02
N GLN A 121 -13.77 2.95 19.77
CA GLN A 121 -14.90 3.47 20.57
C GLN A 121 -14.62 3.50 22.09
N PHE A 122 -13.44 3.98 22.49
CA PHE A 122 -13.11 4.12 23.91
C PHE A 122 -14.19 4.96 24.64
N PRO A 123 -14.65 4.56 25.84
CA PRO A 123 -15.76 5.20 26.55
C PRO A 123 -15.54 6.70 26.85
N THR A 124 -14.28 7.12 26.94
CA THR A 124 -13.90 8.50 27.20
C THR A 124 -13.30 9.12 25.95
N GLN A 125 -13.98 10.12 25.39
CA GLN A 125 -13.42 10.90 24.28
C GLN A 125 -12.07 11.49 24.69
N THR A 126 -11.03 11.16 23.93
CA THR A 126 -9.73 11.80 24.05
C THR A 126 -9.86 13.25 23.61
N SER A 127 -9.60 14.21 24.51
CA SER A 127 -9.49 15.62 24.16
C SER A 127 -8.20 15.84 23.36
N GLY A 128 -8.18 15.47 22.07
CA GLY A 128 -6.91 15.40 21.35
C GLY A 128 -6.94 14.99 19.88
N TYR A 129 -8.10 14.88 19.23
CA TYR A 129 -8.14 14.60 17.78
C TYR A 129 -7.84 15.84 16.94
N ALA A 130 -7.20 15.64 15.78
CA ALA A 130 -7.10 16.61 14.71
C ALA A 130 -8.38 16.60 13.86
N ASP A 131 -8.60 17.67 13.09
CA ASP A 131 -9.76 17.85 12.19
C ASP A 131 -9.81 16.85 11.02
N SER A 132 -8.70 16.16 10.76
CA SER A 132 -8.58 15.04 9.82
C SER A 132 -7.85 13.89 10.49
N ASP A 133 -8.11 12.68 10.04
CA ASP A 133 -7.50 11.44 10.54
C ASP A 133 -6.25 11.06 9.74
N ILE A 134 -6.25 11.33 8.43
CA ILE A 134 -5.16 11.04 7.51
C ILE A 134 -4.79 12.31 6.75
N LYS A 135 -3.50 12.57 6.59
CA LYS A 135 -2.97 13.56 5.65
C LYS A 135 -2.33 12.85 4.48
N ALA A 136 -2.64 13.30 3.26
CA ALA A 136 -2.12 12.71 2.05
C ALA A 136 -1.68 13.77 1.04
N GLN A 137 -0.67 13.46 0.25
CA GLN A 137 -0.21 14.31 -0.84
C GLN A 137 0.11 13.46 -2.07
N PHE A 138 -0.32 13.89 -3.25
CA PHE A 138 -0.12 13.19 -4.51
C PHE A 138 0.45 14.15 -5.56
N ASN A 139 1.41 13.65 -6.33
CA ASN A 139 2.21 14.48 -7.20
C ASN A 139 1.51 14.77 -8.53
N SER A 140 1.17 16.03 -8.77
CA SER A 140 0.49 16.46 -9.99
C SER A 140 1.38 16.45 -11.26
N LEU A 141 2.69 16.18 -11.13
CA LEU A 141 3.62 16.11 -12.25
C LEU A 141 3.74 14.71 -12.86
N GLN A 142 3.13 13.70 -12.25
CA GLN A 142 3.20 12.32 -12.72
C GLN A 142 2.24 12.06 -13.89
N ASN A 143 2.61 11.09 -14.72
CA ASN A 143 1.77 10.63 -15.83
C ASN A 143 0.69 9.67 -15.31
N TRP A 144 -0.39 10.22 -14.78
CA TRP A 144 -1.48 9.45 -14.20
C TRP A 144 -2.37 8.81 -15.26
N TYR A 145 -2.88 7.64 -14.92
CA TYR A 145 -4.05 7.00 -15.50
C TYR A 145 -5.15 6.96 -14.44
N PHE A 146 -6.36 7.27 -14.84
CA PHE A 146 -7.54 7.29 -13.98
C PHE A 146 -8.49 6.15 -14.36
N PRO A 147 -9.24 5.57 -13.39
CA PRO A 147 -10.17 4.46 -13.67
C PRO A 147 -11.26 4.77 -14.71
N ASP A 148 -11.58 6.04 -14.91
CA ASP A 148 -12.57 6.55 -15.85
C ASP A 148 -11.99 7.07 -17.17
N ASP A 149 -10.68 6.92 -17.39
CA ASP A 149 -10.05 7.26 -18.67
C ASP A 149 -10.53 6.33 -19.79
N GLU A 150 -10.75 6.92 -20.97
CA GLU A 150 -11.05 6.13 -22.17
C GLU A 150 -9.80 5.37 -22.65
N GLY A 151 -9.93 4.06 -22.78
CA GLY A 151 -8.87 3.18 -23.28
C GLY A 151 -8.04 2.51 -22.17
N SER A 152 -7.06 1.71 -22.59
CA SER A 152 -6.17 1.01 -21.67
C SER A 152 -5.05 1.93 -21.19
N ILE A 153 -4.64 1.75 -19.94
CA ILE A 153 -3.42 2.34 -19.39
C ILE A 153 -2.22 2.08 -20.32
N LYS A 154 -1.39 3.10 -20.52
CA LYS A 154 -0.22 3.07 -21.43
C LYS A 154 1.07 2.80 -20.68
N GLU A 155 2.09 2.38 -21.43
CA GLU A 155 3.45 2.30 -20.91
C GLU A 155 3.89 3.66 -20.33
N GLY A 156 4.51 3.62 -19.14
CA GLY A 156 4.95 4.81 -18.42
C GLY A 156 3.85 5.58 -17.68
N GLN A 157 2.60 5.09 -17.65
CA GLN A 157 1.56 5.63 -16.77
C GLN A 157 1.53 4.91 -15.42
N HIS A 158 1.18 5.66 -14.38
CA HIS A 158 0.86 5.13 -13.05
C HIS A 158 -0.64 5.26 -12.82
N GLU A 159 -1.28 4.28 -12.21
CA GLU A 159 -2.70 4.38 -11.88
C GLU A 159 -2.91 5.07 -10.55
N LEU A 160 -3.68 6.16 -10.55
CA LEU A 160 -3.88 6.97 -9.36
C LEU A 160 -4.69 6.25 -8.27
N LEU A 161 -5.73 5.48 -8.63
CA LEU A 161 -6.55 4.77 -7.64
C LEU A 161 -5.72 3.76 -6.83
N TYR A 162 -4.84 3.02 -7.50
CA TYR A 162 -3.89 2.12 -6.84
C TYR A 162 -3.03 2.88 -5.84
N THR A 163 -2.40 3.98 -6.28
CA THR A 163 -1.52 4.78 -5.42
C THR A 163 -2.30 5.40 -4.26
N VAL A 164 -3.47 5.97 -4.50
CA VAL A 164 -4.32 6.54 -3.45
C VAL A 164 -4.69 5.50 -2.40
N LEU A 165 -5.14 4.32 -2.84
CA LEU A 165 -5.50 3.27 -1.91
C LEU A 165 -4.29 2.77 -1.10
N HIS A 166 -3.14 2.57 -1.76
CA HIS A 166 -1.87 2.20 -1.11
C HIS A 166 -1.50 3.17 0.01
N GLU A 167 -1.47 4.46 -0.30
CA GLU A 167 -1.12 5.50 0.69
C GLU A 167 -2.14 5.55 1.84
N LEU A 168 -3.43 5.42 1.55
CA LEU A 168 -4.45 5.41 2.59
C LEU A 168 -4.27 4.24 3.56
N ILE A 169 -3.82 3.06 3.11
CA ILE A 169 -3.49 1.93 3.99
C ILE A 169 -2.34 2.28 4.96
N HIS A 170 -1.33 3.06 4.54
CA HIS A 170 -0.34 3.62 5.47
C HIS A 170 -1.00 4.52 6.51
N GLY A 171 -1.88 5.43 6.08
CA GLY A 171 -2.65 6.31 6.96
C GLY A 171 -3.54 5.56 7.96
N LEU A 172 -4.03 4.37 7.59
CA LEU A 172 -4.81 3.49 8.48
C LEU A 172 -3.97 2.77 9.53
N GLY A 173 -2.65 2.60 9.31
CA GLY A 173 -1.76 2.01 10.31
C GLY A 173 -0.84 0.89 9.82
N PHE A 174 -0.70 0.67 8.50
CA PHE A 174 0.37 -0.16 7.97
C PHE A 174 1.70 0.60 8.04
N ILE A 175 2.30 0.67 9.22
CA ILE A 175 3.42 1.58 9.48
C ILE A 175 4.26 1.11 10.67
N SER A 176 5.55 0.89 10.47
CA SER A 176 6.48 0.43 11.51
C SER A 176 7.30 1.59 12.06
N SER A 177 7.36 1.77 13.39
CA SER A 177 8.18 2.82 14.02
C SER A 177 9.69 2.65 13.83
N TRP A 178 10.15 1.44 13.49
CA TRP A 178 11.56 1.08 13.41
C TRP A 178 12.24 1.70 12.19
N LYS A 179 13.06 2.74 12.43
CA LYS A 179 13.78 3.44 11.36
C LYS A 179 15.10 4.05 11.82
N ASN A 180 15.88 4.53 10.84
CA ASN A 180 17.16 5.21 11.03
C ASN A 180 17.00 6.72 11.31
N HIS A 181 15.95 7.13 12.00
CA HIS A 181 15.59 8.55 12.13
C HIS A 181 16.64 9.41 12.85
N ILE A 182 17.31 8.85 13.86
CA ILE A 182 18.40 9.53 14.56
C ILE A 182 19.56 9.77 13.60
N ASP A 183 19.93 8.75 12.82
CA ASP A 183 20.98 8.83 11.80
C ASP A 183 20.63 9.85 10.71
N LEU A 184 19.38 9.88 10.23
CA LEU A 184 18.91 10.87 9.26
C LEU A 184 18.98 12.30 9.82
N GLN A 185 18.53 12.52 11.06
CA GLN A 185 18.56 13.86 11.67
C GLN A 185 20.00 14.33 11.93
N LEU A 186 20.89 13.43 12.34
CA LEU A 186 22.31 13.74 12.58
C LEU A 186 23.18 13.67 11.31
N GLN A 187 22.62 13.28 10.17
CA GLN A 187 23.32 13.07 8.90
C GLN A 187 24.50 12.08 9.04
N THR A 188 24.31 11.01 9.81
CA THR A 188 25.29 9.94 10.01
C THR A 188 24.92 8.67 9.24
N PRO A 189 25.88 7.77 8.94
CA PRO A 189 25.57 6.47 8.34
C PRO A 189 24.63 5.67 9.24
N THR A 190 23.67 4.95 8.64
CA THR A 190 22.74 4.08 9.37
C THR A 190 23.50 3.01 10.16
N ARG A 191 23.42 3.04 11.50
CA ARG A 191 24.08 2.04 12.37
C ARG A 191 23.13 1.13 13.12
N GLY A 192 21.87 1.52 13.24
CA GLY A 192 20.82 0.74 13.86
C GLY A 192 19.45 1.34 13.51
N LEU A 193 18.39 0.56 13.69
CA LEU A 193 17.03 1.06 13.62
C LEU A 193 16.46 1.09 15.02
N THR A 194 15.68 2.12 15.34
CA THR A 194 15.03 2.25 16.65
C THR A 194 13.55 2.59 16.46
N PRO A 195 12.67 2.18 17.39
CA PRO A 195 11.31 2.74 17.48
C PRO A 195 11.38 4.25 17.73
N PHE A 196 10.24 4.94 17.70
CA PHE A 196 10.25 6.38 17.95
C PHE A 196 10.81 6.70 19.32
N VAL A 197 11.76 7.63 19.36
CA VAL A 197 12.30 8.16 20.62
C VAL A 197 11.31 9.17 21.17
N VAL A 198 10.80 8.94 22.37
CA VAL A 198 9.85 9.84 23.04
C VAL A 198 10.63 10.68 24.05
N THR A 199 10.38 11.99 24.01
CA THR A 199 11.08 12.97 24.85
C THR A 199 10.14 14.02 25.44
N GLY A 200 9.64 13.77 26.66
CA GLY A 200 8.68 14.68 27.30
C GLY A 200 7.49 14.99 26.38
N SER A 201 7.44 16.21 25.83
CA SER A 201 6.39 16.66 24.88
C SER A 201 6.70 16.43 23.40
N TYR A 202 7.87 15.89 23.05
CA TYR A 202 8.32 15.68 21.66
C TYR A 202 8.51 14.20 21.37
N VAL A 203 8.46 13.86 20.09
CA VAL A 203 8.81 12.53 19.58
C VAL A 203 9.73 12.70 18.38
N VAL A 204 10.65 11.76 18.22
CA VAL A 204 11.54 11.70 17.07
C VAL A 204 11.02 10.65 16.12
N PRO A 205 10.74 11.02 14.86
CA PRO A 205 10.48 12.35 14.28
C PRO A 205 9.13 12.96 14.73
N PRO A 206 8.82 14.24 14.46
CA PRO A 206 9.35 15.10 13.39
C PRO A 206 10.72 15.73 13.63
N ALA A 207 11.14 15.97 14.87
CA ALA A 207 12.49 16.42 15.20
C ALA A 207 12.66 16.43 16.73
N LEU A 208 13.83 16.03 17.23
CA LEU A 208 14.20 16.45 18.58
C LEU A 208 14.43 17.95 18.64
N PRO A 209 14.20 18.56 19.82
CA PRO A 209 14.71 19.89 20.11
C PRO A 209 16.23 19.95 19.90
N ASP A 210 16.71 21.06 19.34
CA ASP A 210 18.16 21.35 19.23
C ASP A 210 18.85 21.55 20.60
N GLY A 211 18.09 21.47 21.70
CA GLY A 211 18.56 21.68 23.06
C GLY A 211 18.32 20.49 23.98
N SER A 212 18.34 20.75 25.29
CA SER A 212 18.16 19.71 26.29
C SER A 212 16.77 19.10 26.23
N PHE A 213 16.70 17.78 26.36
CA PHE A 213 15.45 17.05 26.39
C PHE A 213 15.50 15.92 27.42
N GLU A 214 14.32 15.55 27.89
CA GLU A 214 14.11 14.41 28.76
C GLU A 214 13.81 13.17 27.91
N PHE A 215 14.58 12.10 28.03
CA PHE A 215 14.26 10.83 27.37
C PHE A 215 13.26 10.03 28.22
N THR A 216 12.11 9.68 27.65
CA THR A 216 11.06 8.92 28.35
C THR A 216 10.98 7.47 27.89
N GLY A 217 11.41 7.16 26.67
CA GLY A 217 11.49 5.79 26.16
C GLY A 217 11.50 5.69 24.63
N PHE A 218 11.60 4.46 24.13
CA PHE A 218 11.33 4.07 22.75
C PHE A 218 9.93 3.48 22.66
N TYR A 219 9.08 4.08 21.84
CA TYR A 219 7.68 3.67 21.69
C TYR A 219 7.46 3.16 20.27
N GLU A 220 6.83 2.00 20.18
CA GLU A 220 6.54 1.34 18.91
C GLU A 220 5.11 1.64 18.43
N THR A 221 4.82 1.40 17.14
CA THR A 221 3.43 1.45 16.68
C THR A 221 2.70 0.15 17.01
N ILE A 222 1.37 0.18 17.00
CA ILE A 222 0.58 -1.06 17.12
C ILE A 222 0.89 -2.09 16.02
N PHE A 223 1.35 -1.66 14.86
CA PHE A 223 1.81 -2.56 13.80
C PHE A 223 3.02 -3.38 14.24
N ASP A 224 4.00 -2.74 14.89
CA ASP A 224 5.25 -3.37 15.33
C ASP A 224 5.04 -4.51 16.32
N LYS A 225 3.96 -4.44 17.13
CA LYS A 225 3.55 -5.49 18.08
C LYS A 225 3.49 -6.87 17.43
N PHE A 226 3.07 -6.92 16.17
CA PHE A 226 2.83 -8.16 15.44
C PHE A 226 3.97 -8.54 14.52
N VAL A 227 5.06 -7.75 14.48
CA VAL A 227 6.21 -8.05 13.64
C VAL A 227 7.19 -8.95 14.39
N VAL A 228 7.55 -10.05 13.73
CA VAL A 228 8.48 -11.04 14.26
C VAL A 228 9.67 -11.22 13.33
N MET A 229 10.84 -11.42 13.91
CA MET A 229 12.02 -11.86 13.18
C MET A 229 11.93 -13.36 12.89
N ASN A 230 12.21 -13.72 11.64
CA ASN A 230 12.25 -15.09 11.14
C ASN A 230 13.69 -15.46 10.79
N ASN A 231 14.48 -15.82 11.80
CA ASN A 231 15.89 -16.20 11.64
C ASN A 231 16.13 -17.63 12.15
N ASN A 232 16.12 -18.61 11.25
CA ASN A 232 16.57 -19.99 11.52
C ASN A 232 16.04 -20.66 12.82
N GLY A 233 14.80 -20.35 13.21
CA GLY A 233 14.15 -20.91 14.41
C GLY A 233 14.09 -19.98 15.62
N ASP A 234 14.86 -18.89 15.64
CA ASP A 234 14.74 -17.85 16.67
C ASP A 234 13.66 -16.85 16.27
N ARG A 235 12.50 -16.96 16.91
CA ARG A 235 11.39 -16.02 16.77
C ARG A 235 11.48 -14.98 17.88
N ASN A 236 11.97 -13.80 17.53
CA ASN A 236 11.98 -12.64 18.43
C ASN A 236 10.98 -11.62 17.92
N GLU A 237 10.11 -11.15 18.80
CA GLU A 237 9.14 -10.10 18.50
C GLU A 237 9.83 -8.75 18.55
N LEU A 238 9.46 -7.80 17.68
CA LEU A 238 10.04 -6.46 17.74
C LEU A 238 9.76 -5.80 19.10
N SER A 239 8.61 -6.09 19.73
CA SER A 239 8.30 -5.63 21.08
C SER A 239 9.30 -6.07 22.15
N THR A 240 9.92 -7.25 22.03
CA THR A 240 10.99 -7.67 22.95
C THR A 240 12.24 -6.82 22.77
N LEU A 241 12.57 -6.46 21.53
CA LEU A 241 13.71 -5.60 21.23
C LEU A 241 13.47 -4.16 21.66
N THR A 242 12.22 -3.68 21.59
CA THR A 242 11.79 -2.41 22.17
C THR A 242 12.00 -2.41 23.69
N ASP A 243 11.68 -3.51 24.38
CA ASP A 243 11.91 -3.63 25.84
C ASP A 243 13.41 -3.60 26.18
N GLU A 244 14.24 -4.28 25.39
CA GLU A 244 15.70 -4.26 25.52
C GLU A 244 16.24 -2.84 25.36
N LEU A 245 15.80 -2.13 24.31
CA LEU A 245 16.15 -0.72 24.11
C LEU A 245 15.68 0.16 25.25
N ASN A 246 14.52 -0.09 25.84
CA ASN A 246 14.01 0.68 26.98
C ASN A 246 14.74 0.41 28.31
N GLN A 247 15.66 -0.56 28.36
CA GLN A 247 16.64 -0.65 29.44
C GLN A 247 17.80 0.36 29.28
N PHE A 248 17.87 1.06 28.13
CA PHE A 248 18.83 2.12 27.90
C PHE A 248 18.44 3.33 28.74
N SER A 249 19.30 3.65 29.72
CA SER A 249 19.09 4.79 30.63
C SER A 249 17.82 4.65 31.49
N GLY A 250 17.83 5.19 32.71
CA GLY A 250 16.58 5.30 33.48
C GLY A 250 15.57 6.18 32.73
N ARG A 251 14.27 5.90 32.89
CA ARG A 251 13.21 6.84 32.43
C ARG A 251 13.51 8.23 32.97
N ASN A 252 13.24 9.25 32.16
CA ASN A 252 13.33 10.66 32.52
C ASN A 252 14.77 11.19 32.66
N LYS A 253 15.75 10.51 32.05
CA LYS A 253 17.12 11.03 31.99
C LYS A 253 17.19 12.24 31.06
N GLN A 254 17.86 13.29 31.53
CA GLN A 254 18.11 14.50 30.76
C GLN A 254 19.35 14.32 29.87
N PHE A 255 19.21 14.68 28.60
CA PHE A 255 20.31 14.77 27.64
C PHE A 255 20.42 16.21 27.15
N THR A 256 21.64 16.70 26.93
CA THR A 256 21.87 18.09 26.52
C THR A 256 21.66 18.32 25.03
N GLN A 257 21.83 17.27 24.21
CA GLN A 257 21.73 17.31 22.75
C GLN A 257 21.55 15.90 22.18
N LEU A 258 20.92 15.79 21.01
CA LEU A 258 20.68 14.50 20.33
C LEU A 258 21.97 13.72 20.07
N SER A 259 23.06 14.40 19.71
CA SER A 259 24.35 13.74 19.46
C SER A 259 24.93 13.06 20.71
N SER A 260 24.73 13.65 21.90
CA SER A 260 25.18 13.07 23.17
C SER A 260 24.36 11.84 23.54
N PHE A 261 23.04 11.94 23.42
CA PHE A 261 22.11 10.82 23.57
C PHE A 261 22.50 9.67 22.64
N TYR A 262 22.70 9.97 21.37
CA TYR A 262 22.97 8.93 20.38
C TYR A 262 24.34 8.29 20.58
N ASN A 263 25.35 9.06 20.95
CA ASN A 263 26.66 8.51 21.30
C ASN A 263 26.58 7.60 22.53
N GLU A 264 25.83 7.99 23.57
CA GLU A 264 25.62 7.11 24.74
C GLU A 264 24.84 5.85 24.36
N LEU A 265 23.78 5.97 23.56
CA LEU A 265 23.00 4.84 23.07
C LEU A 265 23.88 3.86 22.28
N GLN A 266 24.64 4.35 21.30
CA GLN A 266 25.53 3.51 20.49
C GLN A 266 26.59 2.75 21.29
N ASN A 267 27.02 3.32 22.43
CA ASN A 267 27.99 2.68 23.32
C ASN A 267 27.33 1.78 24.39
N SER A 268 26.00 1.74 24.45
CA SER A 268 25.27 0.88 25.38
C SER A 268 25.11 -0.55 24.83
N PRO A 269 25.06 -1.58 25.69
CA PRO A 269 24.71 -2.94 25.27
C PRO A 269 23.34 -3.03 24.58
N GLN A 270 22.39 -2.18 24.98
CA GLN A 270 21.03 -2.18 24.44
C GLN A 270 20.97 -1.86 22.94
N PHE A 271 21.96 -1.16 22.40
CA PHE A 271 22.02 -0.87 20.97
C PHE A 271 22.23 -2.11 20.09
N ASP A 272 22.57 -3.27 20.67
CA ASP A 272 22.55 -4.55 19.97
C ASP A 272 21.17 -4.87 19.38
N ALA A 273 20.09 -4.52 20.07
CA ALA A 273 18.72 -4.66 19.57
C ALA A 273 18.52 -3.85 18.27
N ALA A 274 18.98 -2.58 18.25
CA ALA A 274 18.88 -1.71 17.08
C ALA A 274 19.67 -2.23 15.87
N LYS A 275 20.87 -2.79 16.12
CA LYS A 275 21.69 -3.44 15.08
C LYS A 275 21.03 -4.71 14.54
N LYS A 276 20.39 -5.49 15.41
CA LYS A 276 19.68 -6.72 15.02
C LYS A 276 18.53 -6.43 14.07
N VAL A 277 17.70 -5.42 14.37
CA VAL A 277 16.61 -4.99 13.48
C VAL A 277 17.15 -4.45 12.17
N LEU A 278 18.21 -3.64 12.18
CA LEU A 278 18.86 -3.19 10.94
C LEU A 278 19.31 -4.36 10.06
N SER A 279 19.97 -5.36 10.66
CA SER A 279 20.42 -6.55 9.94
C SER A 279 19.24 -7.30 9.30
N SER A 280 18.20 -7.60 10.08
CA SER A 280 17.00 -8.26 9.55
C SER A 280 16.29 -7.43 8.47
N SER A 281 16.32 -6.12 8.56
CA SER A 281 15.71 -5.24 7.54
C SER A 281 16.41 -5.26 6.18
N THR A 282 17.50 -6.02 6.05
CA THR A 282 18.30 -6.21 4.83
C THR A 282 18.52 -7.68 4.46
N ILE A 283 17.83 -8.59 5.16
CA ILE A 283 17.86 -10.03 4.88
C ILE A 283 16.47 -10.48 4.43
N LYS A 284 16.38 -10.94 3.19
CA LYS A 284 15.14 -11.44 2.59
C LYS A 284 14.39 -12.41 3.51
N ASN A 285 13.08 -12.23 3.63
CA ASN A 285 12.15 -13.07 4.40
C ASN A 285 12.40 -13.09 5.92
N SER A 286 13.19 -12.16 6.46
CA SER A 286 13.57 -12.19 7.88
C SER A 286 12.67 -11.35 8.78
N LEU A 287 11.79 -10.51 8.24
CA LEU A 287 10.75 -9.82 9.01
C LEU A 287 9.37 -10.18 8.46
N ILE A 288 8.47 -10.54 9.36
CA ILE A 288 7.13 -11.02 9.03
C ILE A 288 6.14 -10.39 9.98
N PHE A 289 5.07 -9.80 9.46
CA PHE A 289 3.91 -9.48 10.26
C PHE A 289 3.10 -10.75 10.49
N LEU A 290 2.94 -11.16 11.74
CA LEU A 290 2.16 -12.33 12.11
C LEU A 290 0.83 -11.91 12.74
N PRO A 291 -0.32 -12.20 12.10
CA PRO A 291 -1.62 -11.77 12.61
C PRO A 291 -1.92 -12.22 14.05
N LYS A 292 -2.70 -11.40 14.77
CA LYS A 292 -3.14 -11.64 16.14
C LYS A 292 -3.74 -13.04 16.27
N GLY A 293 -3.24 -13.83 17.22
CA GLY A 293 -3.69 -15.19 17.48
C GLY A 293 -3.15 -16.26 16.52
N SER A 294 -2.39 -15.89 15.48
CA SER A 294 -1.70 -16.85 14.62
C SER A 294 -0.36 -17.29 15.21
N THR A 295 -0.03 -18.55 14.98
CA THR A 295 1.30 -19.12 15.22
C THR A 295 1.96 -19.61 13.93
N ASN A 296 1.24 -19.60 12.81
CA ASN A 296 1.69 -20.18 11.55
C ASN A 296 2.17 -19.10 10.58
N ILE A 297 3.47 -18.81 10.66
CA ILE A 297 4.17 -17.85 9.81
C ILE A 297 4.00 -18.15 8.31
N GLN A 298 4.03 -19.43 7.91
CA GLN A 298 4.00 -19.79 6.49
C GLN A 298 2.64 -19.56 5.84
N VAL A 299 1.56 -19.78 6.62
CA VAL A 299 0.20 -19.68 6.11
C VAL A 299 -0.33 -18.26 6.30
N ASP A 300 -0.20 -17.71 7.49
CA ASP A 300 -0.88 -16.47 7.88
C ASP A 300 0.03 -15.24 7.77
N GLY A 301 1.35 -15.43 7.89
CA GLY A 301 2.31 -14.32 7.92
C GLY A 301 2.35 -13.52 6.62
N LEU A 302 2.45 -12.19 6.75
CA LEU A 302 2.75 -11.27 5.66
C LEU A 302 4.26 -10.98 5.70
N ILE A 303 4.98 -11.39 4.66
CA ILE A 303 6.43 -11.17 4.56
C ILE A 303 6.68 -9.70 4.24
N LEU A 304 7.51 -9.05 5.05
CA LEU A 304 7.86 -7.64 4.87
C LEU A 304 9.07 -7.50 3.94
N GLU A 305 9.12 -6.38 3.21
CA GLU A 305 10.21 -6.06 2.29
C GLU A 305 11.51 -5.90 3.07
N THR A 306 12.40 -6.86 2.87
CA THR A 306 13.69 -7.00 3.54
C THR A 306 14.77 -7.50 2.57
N SER A 307 14.45 -7.59 1.28
CA SER A 307 15.33 -8.15 0.26
C SER A 307 16.35 -7.14 -0.30
N LEU A 308 16.18 -5.86 0.01
CA LEU A 308 17.06 -4.79 -0.45
C LEU A 308 18.44 -4.87 0.21
N ASN A 309 19.48 -4.87 -0.63
CA ASN A 309 20.88 -4.86 -0.20
C ASN A 309 21.26 -3.44 0.21
N THR A 310 21.29 -3.20 1.51
CA THR A 310 21.18 -1.93 2.26
C THR A 310 19.74 -1.50 2.56
N TYR A 311 19.55 -1.00 3.78
CA TYR A 311 18.25 -0.52 4.28
C TYR A 311 17.84 0.73 3.50
N VAL A 312 16.61 0.73 3.00
CA VAL A 312 16.02 1.89 2.30
C VAL A 312 14.91 2.45 3.18
N ALA A 313 15.16 3.63 3.74
CA ALA A 313 14.18 4.35 4.56
C ALA A 313 12.91 4.63 3.74
N GLY A 314 11.74 4.41 4.34
CA GLY A 314 10.45 4.50 3.67
C GLY A 314 10.09 3.29 2.82
N THR A 315 10.98 2.30 2.66
CA THR A 315 10.70 1.08 1.87
C THR A 315 10.80 -0.18 2.73
N SER A 316 11.97 -0.44 3.30
CA SER A 316 12.24 -1.63 4.10
C SER A 316 11.34 -1.66 5.34
N ILE A 317 10.83 -2.84 5.72
CA ILE A 317 9.91 -3.11 6.86
C ILE A 317 8.48 -2.56 6.66
N VAL A 318 8.33 -1.40 6.04
CA VAL A 318 7.04 -0.71 5.90
C VAL A 318 6.26 -1.11 4.64
N HIS A 319 6.76 -2.08 3.88
CA HIS A 319 6.09 -2.65 2.70
C HIS A 319 6.06 -4.18 2.76
N ALA A 320 5.19 -4.79 1.98
CA ALA A 320 5.19 -6.23 1.71
C ALA A 320 6.29 -6.59 0.69
N ASP A 321 6.85 -7.79 0.80
CA ASP A 321 7.91 -8.29 -0.08
C ASP A 321 7.48 -8.28 -1.56
N LEU A 322 8.22 -7.54 -2.37
CA LEU A 322 7.87 -7.32 -3.78
C LEU A 322 7.79 -8.63 -4.56
N ALA A 323 8.79 -9.50 -4.40
CA ALA A 323 8.90 -10.73 -5.18
C ALA A 323 7.78 -11.73 -4.86
N THR A 324 7.33 -11.76 -3.61
CA THR A 324 6.25 -12.63 -3.15
C THR A 324 4.90 -12.13 -3.63
N TYR A 325 4.63 -10.82 -3.53
CA TYR A 325 3.27 -10.29 -3.67
C TYR A 325 2.94 -9.62 -5.01
N SER A 326 3.91 -9.45 -5.93
CA SER A 326 3.67 -8.82 -7.25
C SER A 326 2.59 -9.52 -8.10
N ASN A 327 2.37 -10.82 -7.90
CA ASN A 327 1.35 -11.61 -8.60
C ASN A 327 0.39 -12.31 -7.61
N ASP A 328 0.28 -11.80 -6.39
CA ASP A 328 -0.56 -12.34 -5.33
C ASP A 328 -1.74 -11.41 -5.03
N SER A 329 -2.76 -11.89 -4.31
CA SER A 329 -3.88 -11.06 -3.86
C SER A 329 -3.47 -9.94 -2.89
N ASP A 330 -2.35 -10.08 -2.18
CA ASP A 330 -1.82 -9.07 -1.25
C ASP A 330 -0.79 -8.11 -1.90
N PHE A 331 -0.99 -7.81 -3.19
CA PHE A 331 -0.10 -6.95 -3.98
C PHE A 331 -0.08 -5.48 -3.56
N LEU A 332 -1.11 -5.01 -2.84
CA LEU A 332 -1.36 -3.58 -2.66
C LEU A 332 -0.20 -2.85 -1.95
N MET A 333 0.46 -3.48 -0.98
CA MET A 333 1.48 -2.84 -0.14
C MET A 333 2.92 -3.11 -0.59
N ILE A 334 3.17 -3.36 -1.88
CA ILE A 334 4.55 -3.40 -2.43
C ILE A 334 5.08 -1.99 -2.73
N TYR A 335 6.39 -1.79 -2.63
CA TYR A 335 7.00 -0.45 -2.67
C TYR A 335 7.17 0.19 -4.06
N THR A 336 7.17 -0.59 -5.15
CA THR A 336 7.46 -0.02 -6.48
C THR A 336 6.24 0.49 -7.23
N GLY A 337 5.04 0.07 -6.83
CA GLY A 337 3.82 0.18 -7.64
C GLY A 337 3.95 -0.52 -9.00
N PHE A 338 2.86 -0.56 -9.76
CA PHE A 338 2.86 -1.07 -11.13
C PHE A 338 2.87 0.08 -12.14
N VAL A 339 3.58 -0.10 -13.25
CA VAL A 339 3.65 0.87 -14.34
C VAL A 339 3.01 0.26 -15.57
N GLY A 340 2.08 1.00 -16.19
CA GLY A 340 1.38 0.54 -17.39
C GLY A 340 0.42 -0.63 -17.17
N ILE A 341 -0.03 -0.87 -15.94
CA ILE A 341 -0.99 -1.92 -15.59
C ILE A 341 -2.05 -1.30 -14.68
N SER A 342 -3.33 -1.56 -14.97
CA SER A 342 -4.45 -1.06 -14.17
C SER A 342 -4.78 -2.00 -13.00
N MET A 343 -5.52 -1.51 -12.01
CA MET A 343 -5.79 -2.19 -10.76
C MET A 343 -6.72 -3.35 -11.03
N ASN A 344 -7.68 -3.14 -11.94
CA ASN A 344 -8.53 -4.19 -12.47
C ASN A 344 -7.70 -5.30 -13.14
N GLU A 345 -6.64 -4.96 -13.88
CA GLU A 345 -5.76 -5.96 -14.47
C GLU A 345 -4.92 -6.69 -13.42
N ILE A 346 -4.41 -6.00 -12.39
CA ILE A 346 -3.66 -6.60 -11.28
C ILE A 346 -4.56 -7.54 -10.47
N ILE A 347 -5.78 -7.12 -10.11
CA ILE A 347 -6.79 -7.93 -9.42
C ILE A 347 -7.11 -9.19 -10.24
N ARG A 348 -7.26 -9.06 -11.56
CA ARG A 348 -7.51 -10.20 -12.45
C ARG A 348 -6.32 -11.17 -12.51
N LYS A 349 -5.09 -10.65 -12.57
CA LYS A 349 -3.85 -11.45 -12.65
C LYS A 349 -3.52 -12.17 -11.35
N SER A 350 -3.78 -11.54 -10.20
CA SER A 350 -3.57 -12.12 -8.87
C SER A 350 -4.54 -13.26 -8.54
N GLY A 351 -5.49 -13.57 -9.42
CA GLY A 351 -6.49 -14.62 -9.20
C GLY A 351 -7.47 -14.29 -8.08
N ASN A 352 -7.54 -13.01 -7.68
CA ASN A 352 -8.30 -12.60 -6.51
C ASN A 352 -9.80 -12.87 -6.70
N ARG A 353 -10.33 -13.80 -5.90
CA ARG A 353 -11.72 -14.24 -5.94
C ARG A 353 -12.69 -13.26 -5.29
N THR A 354 -12.20 -12.30 -4.50
CA THR A 354 -13.03 -11.30 -3.81
C THR A 354 -13.42 -10.13 -4.71
N GLY A 355 -12.59 -9.83 -5.72
CA GLY A 355 -12.70 -8.65 -6.56
C GLY A 355 -12.26 -7.34 -5.88
N SER A 356 -11.71 -7.40 -4.67
CA SER A 356 -11.21 -6.24 -3.91
C SER A 356 -9.70 -6.06 -4.10
N ALA A 357 -9.20 -4.83 -4.03
CA ALA A 357 -7.76 -4.56 -4.04
C ALA A 357 -7.07 -4.87 -2.69
N ILE A 358 -7.83 -5.03 -1.61
CA ILE A 358 -7.31 -5.36 -0.28
C ILE A 358 -7.31 -6.90 -0.12
N GLY A 359 -6.12 -7.49 -0.10
CA GLY A 359 -5.92 -8.93 0.02
C GLY A 359 -6.16 -9.50 1.43
N PRO A 360 -6.25 -10.83 1.56
CA PRO A 360 -6.56 -11.50 2.82
C PRO A 360 -5.50 -11.31 3.92
N LYS A 361 -4.20 -11.28 3.59
CA LYS A 361 -3.16 -11.05 4.60
C LYS A 361 -3.18 -9.61 5.06
N LEU A 362 -3.43 -8.65 4.16
CA LEU A 362 -3.59 -7.25 4.50
C LEU A 362 -4.83 -7.01 5.39
N LEU A 363 -5.95 -7.70 5.12
CA LEU A 363 -7.09 -7.71 6.04
C LEU A 363 -6.69 -8.28 7.41
N GLY A 364 -5.87 -9.34 7.43
CA GLY A 364 -5.29 -9.89 8.65
C GLY A 364 -4.46 -8.87 9.43
N VAL A 365 -3.66 -8.04 8.75
CA VAL A 365 -2.93 -6.92 9.37
C VAL A 365 -3.88 -5.91 10.00
N LEU A 366 -4.84 -5.39 9.23
CA LEU A 366 -5.79 -4.38 9.70
C LEU A 366 -6.64 -4.89 10.88
N ASN A 367 -7.06 -6.16 10.84
CA ASN A 367 -7.76 -6.81 11.93
C ASN A 367 -6.89 -6.93 13.20
N SER A 368 -5.61 -7.27 13.02
CA SER A 368 -4.69 -7.47 14.14
C SER A 368 -4.42 -6.18 14.91
N ILE A 369 -4.27 -5.07 14.19
CA ILE A 369 -4.06 -3.75 14.82
C ILE A 369 -5.34 -3.18 15.45
N GLY A 370 -6.52 -3.67 15.06
CA GLY A 370 -7.77 -3.40 15.78
C GLY A 370 -8.98 -2.95 14.93
N TYR A 371 -8.88 -2.91 13.59
CA TYR A 371 -10.06 -2.66 12.77
C TYR A 371 -10.98 -3.88 12.75
N THR A 372 -12.29 -3.65 12.72
CA THR A 372 -13.26 -4.73 12.48
C THR A 372 -13.41 -4.98 10.98
N ILE A 373 -13.28 -6.23 10.55
CA ILE A 373 -13.48 -6.63 9.14
C ILE A 373 -14.96 -6.85 8.86
N ALA A 374 -15.44 -6.37 7.71
CA ALA A 374 -16.83 -6.55 7.31
C ALA A 374 -17.16 -8.03 7.02
N ASN A 375 -18.36 -8.48 7.42
CA ASN A 375 -18.77 -9.90 7.38
C ASN A 375 -18.95 -10.52 5.97
N ASN A 376 -18.71 -9.77 4.88
CA ASN A 376 -18.75 -10.27 3.50
C ASN A 376 -17.97 -9.34 2.54
N PRO A 377 -16.64 -9.42 2.47
CA PRO A 377 -15.85 -8.66 1.51
C PRO A 377 -15.94 -9.25 0.07
N ILE A 378 -17.01 -9.97 -0.31
CA ILE A 378 -17.12 -10.64 -1.63
C ILE A 378 -18.39 -10.26 -2.41
N LYS A 379 -18.12 -9.82 -3.66
CA LYS A 379 -18.96 -9.33 -4.78
C LYS A 379 -19.32 -7.84 -4.76
N PRO A 380 -18.72 -7.04 -5.67
CA PRO A 380 -19.36 -5.83 -6.16
C PRO A 380 -20.77 -6.21 -6.64
N LYS A 381 -21.79 -5.45 -6.21
CA LYS A 381 -23.02 -5.37 -7.01
C LYS A 381 -22.55 -4.95 -8.39
N SER A 382 -22.82 -5.79 -9.39
CA SER A 382 -22.68 -5.40 -10.78
C SER A 382 -23.47 -4.12 -10.95
N SER A 383 -22.77 -2.99 -11.02
CA SER A 383 -23.29 -1.78 -11.62
C SER A 383 -23.62 -2.20 -13.04
N THR A 384 -24.89 -2.54 -13.26
CA THR A 384 -25.40 -2.75 -14.61
C THR A 384 -25.37 -1.37 -15.22
N VAL A 385 -24.24 -1.00 -15.83
CA VAL A 385 -24.21 0.08 -16.81
C VAL A 385 -25.10 -0.43 -17.92
N SER A 386 -26.36 -0.02 -17.91
CA SER A 386 -27.28 -0.23 -19.01
C SER A 386 -26.72 0.58 -20.18
N ILE A 387 -25.92 -0.08 -21.01
CA ILE A 387 -25.57 0.42 -22.33
C ILE A 387 -26.88 0.39 -23.12
N SER A 388 -27.54 1.54 -23.21
CA SER A 388 -28.61 1.75 -24.18
C SER A 388 -27.97 1.76 -25.56
N ILE A 389 -27.96 0.59 -26.22
CA ILE A 389 -27.60 0.46 -27.62
C ILE A 389 -28.67 1.21 -28.42
N SER A 390 -28.31 2.40 -28.91
CA SER A 390 -29.11 3.10 -29.92
C SER A 390 -29.14 2.22 -31.17
N ASN A 391 -30.34 1.81 -31.58
CA ASN A 391 -30.58 1.02 -32.78
C ASN A 391 -29.86 1.62 -34.00
N LYS A 392 -29.07 0.78 -34.66
CA LYS A 392 -28.46 1.03 -35.97
C LYS A 392 -29.56 1.07 -37.04
N PRO A 393 -29.51 1.95 -38.06
CA PRO A 393 -30.33 1.75 -39.24
C PRO A 393 -29.75 0.61 -40.09
N GLU A 394 -30.66 -0.22 -40.60
CA GLU A 394 -30.41 -1.36 -41.49
C GLU A 394 -29.58 -0.96 -42.71
N LEU A 395 -28.63 -1.82 -43.11
CA LEU A 395 -27.97 -1.75 -44.41
C LEU A 395 -28.17 -3.09 -45.10
N ASP A 396 -28.79 -2.97 -46.27
CA ASP A 396 -29.53 -3.96 -47.02
C ASP A 396 -28.65 -5.04 -47.65
N PHE A 397 -29.22 -6.23 -47.78
CA PHE A 397 -28.55 -7.49 -48.10
C PHE A 397 -28.63 -7.78 -49.60
N PHE A 398 -27.96 -7.02 -50.46
CA PHE A 398 -27.83 -7.36 -51.88
C PHE A 398 -26.55 -6.77 -52.49
N GLU A 399 -25.71 -7.66 -53.03
CA GLU A 399 -24.61 -7.47 -54.02
C GLU A 399 -23.32 -8.21 -53.59
N LEU A 400 -23.31 -9.52 -53.80
CA LEU A 400 -22.09 -10.32 -53.89
C LEU A 400 -22.21 -11.20 -55.14
N LEU A 401 -21.75 -10.67 -56.28
CA LEU A 401 -21.51 -11.47 -57.48
C LEU A 401 -20.39 -10.85 -58.33
N PHE A 402 -19.34 -11.66 -58.53
CA PHE A 402 -18.24 -11.56 -59.51
C PHE A 402 -17.39 -10.27 -59.56
N ILE A 403 -16.07 -10.43 -59.41
CA ILE A 403 -15.13 -10.53 -60.55
C ILE A 403 -13.73 -10.84 -60.00
N SER A 404 -13.21 -11.98 -60.42
CA SER A 404 -11.79 -12.34 -60.42
C SER A 404 -11.04 -11.53 -61.48
N PHE A 405 -9.90 -10.93 -61.18
CA PHE A 405 -8.80 -10.80 -62.15
C PHE A 405 -7.43 -10.62 -61.47
N SER A 406 -6.44 -11.17 -62.16
CA SER A 406 -5.08 -11.51 -61.77
C SER A 406 -4.05 -10.39 -62.03
N PHE A 407 -2.99 -10.41 -61.20
CA PHE A 407 -1.59 -10.02 -61.45
C PHE A 407 -1.22 -8.56 -61.80
N VAL A 408 -0.18 -8.03 -61.11
CA VAL A 408 1.19 -7.81 -61.62
C VAL A 408 2.04 -7.18 -60.49
N LEU A 409 3.16 -7.83 -60.15
CA LEU A 409 4.28 -7.22 -59.42
C LEU A 409 5.29 -6.69 -60.42
N PRO A 410 5.84 -5.47 -60.26
CA PRO A 410 7.06 -5.05 -60.95
C PRO A 410 8.28 -5.23 -60.03
N GLY A 411 9.29 -5.92 -60.55
CA GLY A 411 10.63 -5.96 -59.98
C GLY A 411 11.55 -4.91 -60.60
N SER A 412 12.65 -4.61 -59.91
CA SER A 412 13.84 -3.96 -60.49
C SER A 412 15.12 -4.43 -59.80
N ILE A 413 15.87 -5.26 -60.55
CA ILE A 413 17.31 -5.21 -60.87
C ILE A 413 18.35 -5.29 -59.75
N GLY A 414 19.20 -6.33 -59.85
CA GLY A 414 20.54 -6.41 -59.26
C GLY A 414 21.25 -7.70 -59.66
N GLU A 415 22.26 -7.60 -60.52
CA GLU A 415 23.04 -8.67 -61.17
C GLU A 415 23.84 -9.55 -60.19
N TYR A 416 24.11 -10.83 -60.54
CA TYR A 416 25.46 -11.41 -60.71
C TYR A 416 25.40 -12.86 -61.27
N THR A 417 26.28 -13.07 -62.25
CA THR A 417 26.78 -14.27 -62.99
C THR A 417 27.22 -15.46 -62.11
N VAL A 418 27.42 -16.73 -62.50
CA VAL A 418 27.37 -17.58 -63.72
C VAL A 418 27.52 -19.04 -63.22
N GLY A 419 26.92 -20.07 -63.88
CA GLY A 419 27.29 -21.46 -63.56
C GLY A 419 26.45 -22.62 -64.12
N SER A 420 26.30 -22.71 -65.44
CA SER A 420 26.20 -23.96 -66.23
C SER A 420 25.15 -25.07 -65.95
N LYS A 421 24.34 -25.32 -66.99
CA LYS A 421 23.70 -26.58 -67.48
C LYS A 421 22.25 -26.91 -67.06
N LEU A 422 21.40 -26.94 -68.10
CA LEU A 422 20.03 -27.44 -68.15
C LEU A 422 19.95 -28.98 -68.01
N PHE A 423 18.87 -29.47 -67.39
CA PHE A 423 17.93 -30.47 -67.95
C PHE A 423 16.56 -30.33 -67.25
N PRO A 424 15.42 -30.50 -67.96
CA PRO A 424 14.09 -30.48 -67.36
C PRO A 424 13.59 -31.92 -67.09
N ILE A 425 13.08 -32.20 -65.87
CA ILE A 425 12.14 -33.31 -65.63
C ILE A 425 11.08 -32.87 -64.61
N ILE A 426 9.84 -33.18 -64.96
CA ILE A 426 8.55 -32.86 -64.34
C ILE A 426 8.11 -34.02 -63.40
N VAL A 427 7.64 -33.67 -62.20
CA VAL A 427 6.61 -34.33 -61.32
C VAL A 427 7.00 -35.71 -60.73
N THR A 428 6.93 -35.98 -59.42
CA THR A 428 5.72 -36.07 -58.56
C THR A 428 6.12 -36.28 -57.08
N LEU A 429 5.44 -35.64 -56.13
CA LEU A 429 5.31 -35.99 -54.69
C LEU A 429 4.25 -35.02 -54.10
N GLY A 430 3.20 -35.40 -53.38
CA GLY A 430 2.72 -36.69 -52.93
C GLY A 430 1.30 -36.54 -52.35
N LEU A 431 0.57 -37.65 -52.29
CA LEU A 431 -0.69 -37.81 -51.55
C LEU A 431 -0.46 -37.63 -50.04
N TYR A 432 -1.34 -36.92 -49.34
CA TYR A 432 -2.39 -37.50 -48.48
C TYR A 432 -3.10 -36.39 -47.70
N GLY A 433 -4.42 -36.29 -47.88
CA GLY A 433 -5.34 -35.57 -47.00
C GLY A 433 -6.39 -36.53 -46.47
N PHE A 434 -6.99 -36.19 -45.33
CA PHE A 434 -8.33 -36.55 -44.82
C PHE A 434 -8.54 -35.62 -43.60
N VAL A 435 -9.35 -34.56 -43.68
CA VAL A 435 -10.83 -34.49 -43.64
C VAL A 435 -11.42 -35.23 -42.44
N TYR A 436 -11.85 -34.48 -41.42
CA TYR A 436 -13.20 -34.61 -40.88
C TYR A 436 -13.73 -33.25 -40.43
N SER A 437 -14.93 -32.96 -40.90
CA SER A 437 -15.72 -31.75 -40.73
C SER A 437 -16.97 -32.07 -39.88
N ALA A 438 -17.68 -31.00 -39.53
CA ALA A 438 -19.11 -30.92 -39.25
C ALA A 438 -19.56 -31.00 -37.80
N VAL A 439 -19.58 -29.79 -37.24
CA VAL A 439 -20.67 -29.23 -36.44
C VAL A 439 -22.02 -29.39 -37.16
N GLU A 440 -23.08 -29.54 -36.33
CA GLU A 440 -24.52 -29.40 -36.61
C GLU A 440 -25.30 -30.59 -37.20
N TYR A 441 -25.85 -31.40 -36.28
CA TYR A 441 -27.18 -31.98 -36.45
C TYR A 441 -27.95 -31.89 -35.12
N LEU A 442 -29.01 -31.08 -35.13
CA LEU A 442 -30.18 -31.05 -34.22
C LEU A 442 -30.03 -30.45 -32.82
N GLN A 443 -30.36 -29.16 -32.70
CA GLN A 443 -31.31 -28.74 -31.66
C GLN A 443 -32.70 -28.59 -32.25
N ARG A 444 -33.67 -29.14 -31.53
CA ARG A 444 -35.10 -28.96 -31.79
C ARG A 444 -35.46 -27.49 -31.55
N LYS A 445 -35.93 -26.91 -32.64
CA LYS A 445 -36.79 -25.73 -32.84
C LYS A 445 -36.22 -24.35 -32.54
#